data_AF-A0A1I3SGB2-F1
#
_entry.id   AF-A0A1I3SGB2-F1
#
_cell.length_a   1.000
_cell.length_b   1.000
_cell.length_c   1.000
_cell.angle_alpha   90.00
_cell.angle_beta   90.00
_cell.angle_gamma   90.00
#
_symmetry.space_group_name_H-M   'P 1'
#
loop_
_entity.id
_entity.type
_entity.pdbx_description
1 polymer ?
#
loop_
_entity_poly.entity_id
_entity_poly.type
_entity_poly.pdbx_seq_one_letter_code
_entity_poly.pdbx_strand_id
1 'polypeptide(L)'
;MKRITHLTILFLAIQGQTVYTQTTQKPGTLQVPVETVVDKIRGGLLGQILGNLNGLPHEFKYEKEPGQVKNYVPQLLEGARTDDDTDFEWVYILEMQKKRNVFLPYDEIEALWKDRINRRIWCSNRYARHLMDLGINPPYTGNVLLNPWADFNVSGQFLCETFGLLAPAMPQTAAKIGLNYTQVAIDGEPAQTTQLFTAMIATAFLARDIDEVLEAGIAAIDPKSNTYVIIENVRNWHRQYPEDWREARRQIRDKYTQEGGAIRDMNGTELNTAAIIAALLYGDGDFAESLKLAFNMGWDADCNAATVGTIMGVLEGYRSLMSNEWRIVDRYQNTTRDNMPMDETITSFADRLIDLFEIVNEDNGGSKAVSGQKLVYNIVREEPKPVIVKRPEEALKKELLEQEPMEVLISKIKEGTSEEKARAAYIAVCLDLYPEISKKYPSEWAVAKQALSGYVKVMNNVFYGGNFKSLTALKQKFVSAGFTAPAQRLTDNEVYSEVVWVDPKGLN
;
A
#
# COMPACT_ATOMS: atom_id res chain seq x y z
N MET A 1 -66.24 24.21 -65.36
CA MET A 1 -65.85 24.74 -64.04
C MET A 1 -65.85 23.61 -63.02
N LYS A 2 -64.68 23.12 -62.61
CA LYS A 2 -64.42 22.48 -61.31
C LYS A 2 -62.89 22.51 -61.12
N ARG A 3 -62.46 23.18 -60.05
CA ARG A 3 -61.09 23.52 -59.70
C ARG A 3 -60.33 22.26 -59.26
N ILE A 4 -59.11 22.06 -59.76
CA ILE A 4 -58.15 21.08 -59.25
C ILE A 4 -57.04 21.85 -58.53
N THR A 5 -57.01 21.70 -57.21
CA THR A 5 -56.03 22.27 -56.28
C THR A 5 -54.68 21.59 -56.51
N HIS A 6 -53.64 22.36 -56.86
CA HIS A 6 -52.27 21.87 -56.93
C HIS A 6 -51.62 21.97 -55.54
N LEU A 7 -51.16 20.82 -55.02
CA LEU A 7 -50.41 20.71 -53.77
C LEU A 7 -48.92 20.86 -54.09
N THR A 8 -48.30 21.98 -53.73
CA THR A 8 -46.86 22.19 -53.87
C THR A 8 -46.15 21.61 -52.64
N ILE A 9 -45.41 20.51 -52.82
CA ILE A 9 -44.53 19.95 -51.80
C ILE A 9 -43.16 20.65 -51.92
N LEU A 10 -42.80 21.41 -50.90
CA LEU A 10 -41.51 22.08 -50.76
C LEU A 10 -40.50 21.07 -50.16
N PHE A 11 -39.51 20.63 -50.94
CA PHE A 11 -38.37 19.88 -50.42
C PHE A 11 -37.33 20.86 -49.87
N LEU A 12 -37.23 20.97 -48.54
CA LEU A 12 -36.11 21.63 -47.85
C LEU A 12 -34.93 20.65 -47.78
N ALA A 13 -33.88 20.93 -48.55
CA ALA A 13 -32.59 20.28 -48.40
C ALA A 13 -31.85 20.89 -47.20
N ILE A 14 -31.83 20.18 -46.08
CA ILE A 14 -31.00 20.54 -44.92
C ILE A 14 -29.61 19.95 -45.15
N GLN A 15 -28.67 20.76 -45.62
CA GLN A 15 -27.25 20.42 -45.56
C GLN A 15 -26.78 20.57 -44.12
N GLY A 16 -26.69 19.47 -43.38
CA GLY A 16 -26.04 19.43 -42.08
C GLY A 16 -24.53 19.57 -42.26
N GLN A 17 -23.98 20.76 -42.00
CA GLN A 17 -22.56 20.92 -41.73
C GLN A 17 -22.28 20.42 -40.32
N THR A 18 -21.63 19.27 -40.19
CA THR A 18 -21.03 18.82 -38.93
C THR A 18 -19.86 19.74 -38.60
N VAL A 19 -20.11 20.70 -37.71
CA VAL A 19 -19.05 21.51 -37.10
C VAL A 19 -18.29 20.61 -36.13
N TYR A 20 -17.14 20.10 -36.55
CA TYR A 20 -16.18 19.49 -35.64
C TYR A 20 -15.66 20.59 -34.72
N THR A 21 -16.19 20.65 -33.51
CA THR A 21 -15.67 21.53 -32.46
C THR A 21 -14.31 20.96 -32.06
N GLN A 22 -13.23 21.57 -32.55
CA GLN A 22 -11.91 21.38 -31.96
C GLN A 22 -12.01 21.85 -30.51
N THR A 23 -12.02 20.91 -29.57
CA THR A 23 -11.98 21.20 -28.15
C THR A 23 -10.64 21.86 -27.87
N THR A 24 -10.67 23.17 -27.62
CA THR A 24 -9.50 23.92 -27.20
C THR A 24 -8.99 23.32 -25.88
N GLN A 25 -7.75 22.84 -25.90
CA GLN A 25 -7.08 22.20 -24.76
C GLN A 25 -7.06 23.18 -23.58
N LYS A 26 -7.63 22.78 -22.44
CA LYS A 26 -7.52 23.57 -21.21
C LYS A 26 -6.03 23.64 -20.80
N PRO A 27 -5.51 24.79 -20.40
CA PRO A 27 -4.14 24.89 -19.87
C PRO A 27 -3.97 23.88 -18.71
N GLY A 28 -2.92 23.05 -18.77
CA GLY A 28 -2.64 22.01 -17.76
C GLY A 28 -3.20 20.62 -18.05
N THR A 29 -3.93 20.43 -19.16
CA THR A 29 -4.42 19.10 -19.59
C THR A 29 -3.52 18.51 -20.67
N LEU A 30 -3.08 17.26 -20.50
CA LEU A 30 -2.30 16.49 -21.46
C LEU A 30 -3.22 15.62 -22.33
N GLN A 31 -2.96 15.54 -23.63
CA GLN A 31 -3.59 14.54 -24.50
C GLN A 31 -2.65 13.35 -24.67
N VAL A 32 -3.07 12.18 -24.16
CA VAL A 32 -2.32 10.94 -24.25
C VAL A 32 -3.16 9.90 -25.01
N PRO A 33 -2.62 9.18 -25.99
CA PRO A 33 -3.37 8.11 -26.66
C PRO A 33 -3.87 7.06 -25.69
N VAL A 34 -5.11 6.61 -25.86
CA VAL A 34 -5.70 5.54 -25.02
C VAL A 34 -4.82 4.28 -25.08
N GLU A 35 -4.32 3.94 -26.27
CA GLU A 35 -3.45 2.79 -26.48
C GLU A 35 -2.11 2.87 -25.73
N THR A 36 -1.68 4.06 -25.31
CA THR A 36 -0.44 4.26 -24.53
C THR A 36 -0.73 4.07 -23.05
N VAL A 37 -1.80 4.68 -22.52
CA VAL A 37 -2.14 4.55 -21.10
C VAL A 37 -2.50 3.10 -20.75
N VAL A 38 -3.33 2.45 -21.58
CA VAL A 38 -3.71 1.03 -21.39
C VAL A 38 -2.49 0.11 -21.42
N ASP A 39 -1.58 0.32 -22.36
CA ASP A 39 -0.35 -0.48 -22.50
C ASP A 39 0.57 -0.32 -21.28
N LYS A 40 0.69 0.89 -20.75
CA LYS A 40 1.48 1.18 -19.56
C LYS A 40 0.84 0.66 -18.26
N ILE A 41 -0.49 0.75 -18.10
CA ILE A 41 -1.19 0.13 -16.94
C ILE A 41 -0.98 -1.40 -16.95
N ARG A 42 -1.18 -2.04 -18.10
CA ARG A 42 -0.94 -3.49 -18.25
C ARG A 42 0.52 -3.87 -18.01
N GLY A 43 1.44 -3.03 -18.46
CA GLY A 43 2.88 -3.22 -18.26
C GLY A 43 3.25 -3.13 -16.79
N GLY A 44 2.73 -2.12 -16.08
CA GLY A 44 2.90 -1.94 -14.65
C GLY A 44 2.38 -3.13 -13.85
N LEU A 45 1.14 -3.58 -14.10
CA LEU A 45 0.58 -4.73 -13.38
C LEU A 45 1.35 -6.03 -13.67
N LEU A 46 1.68 -6.30 -14.94
CA LEU A 46 2.48 -7.48 -15.28
C LEU A 46 3.85 -7.41 -14.59
N GLY A 47 4.45 -6.22 -14.56
CA GLY A 47 5.72 -5.97 -13.87
C GLY A 47 5.65 -6.23 -12.37
N GLN A 48 4.59 -5.76 -11.70
CA GLN A 48 4.32 -6.04 -10.29
C GLN A 48 4.27 -7.55 -10.02
N ILE A 49 3.45 -8.27 -10.79
CA ILE A 49 3.23 -9.70 -10.62
C ILE A 49 4.50 -10.52 -10.91
N LEU A 50 5.27 -10.15 -11.92
CA LEU A 50 6.56 -10.77 -12.22
C LEU A 50 7.57 -10.51 -11.11
N GLY A 51 7.62 -9.28 -10.59
CA GLY A 51 8.48 -8.88 -9.48
C GLY A 51 8.19 -9.69 -8.21
N ASN A 52 6.93 -9.70 -7.78
CA ASN A 52 6.48 -10.50 -6.64
C ASN A 52 6.80 -11.99 -6.85
N LEU A 53 6.19 -12.63 -7.86
CA LEU A 53 6.17 -14.10 -7.90
C LEU A 53 7.53 -14.72 -8.27
N ASN A 54 8.35 -14.01 -9.05
CA ASN A 54 9.73 -14.45 -9.32
C ASN A 54 10.70 -14.02 -8.22
N GLY A 55 10.32 -13.06 -7.36
CA GLY A 55 11.06 -12.63 -6.18
C GLY A 55 10.84 -13.52 -4.96
N LEU A 56 9.67 -14.18 -4.83
CA LEU A 56 9.34 -15.08 -3.71
C LEU A 56 10.42 -16.13 -3.40
N PRO A 57 11.07 -16.78 -4.40
CA PRO A 57 12.19 -17.68 -4.14
C PRO A 57 13.45 -17.01 -3.56
N HIS A 58 13.48 -15.69 -3.38
CA HIS A 58 14.62 -14.92 -2.90
C HIS A 58 14.33 -14.17 -1.58
N GLU A 59 13.05 -14.04 -1.21
CA GLU A 59 12.57 -13.46 0.04
C GLU A 59 13.30 -14.05 1.26
N PHE A 60 13.87 -13.16 2.09
CA PHE A 60 14.69 -13.41 3.28
C PHE A 60 15.88 -14.38 3.12
N LYS A 61 16.29 -14.75 1.89
CA LYS A 61 17.42 -15.69 1.70
C LYS A 61 18.79 -15.04 1.75
N TYR A 62 18.85 -13.72 1.51
CA TYR A 62 20.11 -12.97 1.34
C TYR A 62 20.22 -11.84 2.37
N GLU A 63 20.34 -12.21 3.64
CA GLU A 63 20.41 -11.23 4.73
C GLU A 63 21.80 -10.58 4.82
N LYS A 64 22.84 -11.41 4.98
CA LYS A 64 24.22 -10.96 5.19
C LYS A 64 24.91 -10.70 3.87
N GLU A 65 24.92 -11.70 3.00
CA GLU A 65 25.59 -11.65 1.70
C GLU A 65 24.58 -11.45 0.58
N PRO A 66 24.97 -10.79 -0.53
CA PRO A 66 24.10 -10.62 -1.69
C PRO A 66 23.67 -11.95 -2.29
N GLY A 67 22.55 -11.90 -3.01
CA GLY A 67 22.15 -12.98 -3.89
C GLY A 67 23.17 -13.26 -5.00
N GLN A 68 22.99 -14.42 -5.64
CA GLN A 68 23.82 -14.88 -6.75
C GLN A 68 22.99 -15.21 -7.99
N VAL A 69 21.80 -14.64 -8.11
CA VAL A 69 20.91 -14.83 -9.26
C VAL A 69 21.62 -14.30 -10.51
N LYS A 70 21.74 -15.17 -11.51
CA LYS A 70 22.32 -14.89 -12.82
C LYS A 70 21.34 -15.36 -13.90
N ASN A 71 21.36 -14.72 -15.07
CA ASN A 71 20.55 -15.10 -16.23
C ASN A 71 19.05 -15.22 -15.92
N TYR A 72 18.51 -14.26 -15.18
CA TYR A 72 17.07 -14.20 -14.90
C TYR A 72 16.31 -13.93 -16.20
N VAL A 73 15.25 -14.71 -16.43
CA VAL A 73 14.31 -14.54 -17.53
C VAL A 73 12.91 -14.45 -16.92
N PRO A 74 12.19 -13.33 -17.07
CA PRO A 74 10.85 -13.19 -16.52
C PRO A 74 9.87 -14.20 -17.12
N GLN A 75 9.18 -14.98 -16.27
CA GLN A 75 8.19 -15.98 -16.70
C GLN A 75 7.11 -16.17 -15.64
N LEU A 76 5.92 -16.63 -16.06
CA LEU A 76 4.81 -17.08 -15.20
C LEU A 76 4.24 -18.37 -15.79
N LEU A 77 4.98 -19.46 -15.65
CA LEU A 77 4.68 -20.74 -16.31
C LEU A 77 3.38 -21.39 -15.83
N GLU A 78 3.01 -21.15 -14.57
CA GLU A 78 1.79 -21.67 -13.94
C GLU A 78 0.68 -20.61 -13.85
N GLY A 79 0.97 -19.40 -14.32
CA GLY A 79 0.18 -18.20 -14.09
C GLY A 79 0.51 -17.52 -12.77
N ALA A 80 -0.20 -16.43 -12.49
CA ALA A 80 -0.11 -15.73 -11.23
C ALA A 80 -1.03 -16.35 -10.17
N ARG A 81 -0.75 -16.02 -8.91
CA ARG A 81 -1.56 -16.38 -7.74
C ARG A 81 -1.55 -15.24 -6.74
N THR A 82 -2.50 -15.26 -5.82
CA THR A 82 -2.51 -14.30 -4.71
C THR A 82 -1.30 -14.51 -3.80
N ASP A 83 -0.75 -13.38 -3.41
CA ASP A 83 0.33 -13.18 -2.47
C ASP A 83 0.15 -11.79 -1.84
N ASP A 84 0.68 -11.54 -0.63
CA ASP A 84 0.30 -10.33 0.11
C ASP A 84 0.75 -9.01 -0.52
N ASP A 85 1.71 -8.99 -1.47
CA ASP A 85 1.99 -7.78 -2.28
C ASP A 85 0.96 -7.43 -3.35
N THR A 86 0.01 -8.31 -3.62
CA THR A 86 -0.97 -8.09 -4.71
C THR A 86 -2.41 -8.30 -4.26
N ASP A 87 -2.64 -9.11 -3.23
CA ASP A 87 -3.98 -9.60 -2.93
C ASP A 87 -4.81 -8.68 -2.02
N PHE A 88 -4.19 -7.85 -1.19
CA PHE A 88 -4.84 -6.75 -0.46
C PHE A 88 -5.34 -5.70 -1.45
N GLU A 89 -4.46 -5.28 -2.36
CA GLU A 89 -4.79 -4.36 -3.44
C GLU A 89 -5.95 -4.90 -4.28
N TRP A 90 -5.89 -6.17 -4.67
CA TRP A 90 -6.93 -6.81 -5.46
C TRP A 90 -8.31 -6.80 -4.77
N VAL A 91 -8.38 -7.01 -3.45
CA VAL A 91 -9.62 -6.87 -2.66
C VAL A 91 -10.21 -5.48 -2.83
N TYR A 92 -9.39 -4.43 -2.72
CA TYR A 92 -9.83 -3.05 -2.87
C TYR A 92 -10.23 -2.73 -4.30
N ILE A 93 -9.41 -3.08 -5.30
CA ILE A 93 -9.67 -2.84 -6.72
C ILE A 93 -11.02 -3.45 -7.14
N LEU A 94 -11.30 -4.68 -6.70
CA LEU A 94 -12.58 -5.34 -6.98
C LEU A 94 -13.76 -4.55 -6.39
N GLU A 95 -13.65 -4.09 -5.15
CA GLU A 95 -14.72 -3.36 -4.47
C GLU A 95 -14.91 -1.95 -5.03
N MET A 96 -13.81 -1.25 -5.32
CA MET A 96 -13.83 0.06 -5.98
C MET A 96 -14.55 -0.01 -7.32
N GLN A 97 -14.25 -1.03 -8.13
CA GLN A 97 -14.86 -1.18 -9.46
C GLN A 97 -16.35 -1.46 -9.34
N LYS A 98 -16.76 -2.36 -8.43
CA LYS A 98 -18.17 -2.67 -8.15
C LYS A 98 -18.96 -1.42 -7.74
N LYS A 99 -18.38 -0.58 -6.88
CA LYS A 99 -19.03 0.64 -6.36
C LYS A 99 -18.84 1.86 -7.25
N ARG A 100 -17.95 1.79 -8.24
CA ARG A 100 -17.44 2.93 -9.01
C ARG A 100 -16.96 4.07 -8.10
N ASN A 101 -16.21 3.72 -7.05
CA ASN A 101 -15.66 4.67 -6.08
C ASN A 101 -14.26 4.24 -5.67
N VAL A 102 -13.26 5.09 -5.91
CA VAL A 102 -11.85 4.85 -5.57
C VAL A 102 -11.47 5.26 -4.16
N PHE A 103 -12.36 5.92 -3.42
CA PHE A 103 -12.16 6.28 -2.01
C PHE A 103 -13.21 5.59 -1.15
N LEU A 104 -12.93 4.34 -0.77
CA LEU A 104 -13.77 3.62 0.17
C LEU A 104 -13.59 4.22 1.58
N PRO A 105 -14.68 4.50 2.31
CA PRO A 105 -14.59 4.99 3.68
C PRO A 105 -14.06 3.88 4.61
N TYR A 106 -13.47 4.29 5.73
CA TYR A 106 -12.73 3.38 6.60
C TYR A 106 -13.57 2.30 7.29
N ASP A 107 -14.85 2.56 7.56
CA ASP A 107 -15.80 1.59 8.08
C ASP A 107 -16.09 0.47 7.06
N GLU A 108 -16.16 0.82 5.77
CA GLU A 108 -16.25 -0.18 4.70
C GLU A 108 -14.94 -0.95 4.53
N ILE A 109 -13.79 -0.29 4.65
CA ILE A 109 -12.48 -0.95 4.60
C ILE A 109 -12.36 -1.99 5.73
N GLU A 110 -12.75 -1.64 6.96
CA GLU A 110 -12.76 -2.56 8.09
C GLU A 110 -13.67 -3.77 7.82
N ALA A 111 -14.88 -3.53 7.30
CA ALA A 111 -15.82 -4.59 6.96
C ALA A 111 -15.25 -5.53 5.88
N LEU A 112 -14.56 -4.98 4.87
CA LEU A 112 -13.89 -5.76 3.82
C LEU A 112 -12.75 -6.61 4.37
N TRP A 113 -11.95 -6.08 5.31
CA TRP A 113 -10.87 -6.87 5.94
C TRP A 113 -11.44 -8.03 6.74
N LYS A 114 -12.48 -7.78 7.53
CA LYS A 114 -13.17 -8.83 8.30
C LYS A 114 -13.81 -9.88 7.40
N ASP A 115 -14.34 -9.49 6.24
CA ASP A 115 -14.95 -10.41 5.27
C ASP A 115 -13.93 -11.21 4.45
N ARG A 116 -12.83 -10.59 4.00
CA ARG A 116 -11.99 -11.12 2.91
C ARG A 116 -10.52 -11.37 3.26
N ILE A 117 -10.03 -10.80 4.36
CA ILE A 117 -8.59 -10.78 4.71
C ILE A 117 -8.40 -11.35 6.13
N ASN A 118 -8.42 -12.69 6.23
CA ASN A 118 -8.38 -13.39 7.53
C ASN A 118 -7.22 -14.39 7.70
N ARG A 119 -6.34 -14.55 6.70
CA ARG A 119 -5.17 -15.46 6.75
C ARG A 119 -4.02 -14.95 5.90
N ARG A 120 -2.80 -15.43 6.19
CA ARG A 120 -1.55 -14.99 5.52
C ARG A 120 -1.46 -13.47 5.50
N ILE A 121 -1.39 -12.93 6.72
CA ILE A 121 -1.23 -11.51 6.99
C ILE A 121 -0.10 -11.38 8.00
N TRP A 122 0.84 -10.48 7.74
CA TRP A 122 2.05 -10.36 8.55
C TRP A 122 2.15 -9.00 9.23
N CYS A 123 3.06 -8.92 10.20
CA CYS A 123 3.54 -7.67 10.81
C CYS A 123 2.46 -6.63 11.09
N SER A 124 2.55 -5.44 10.46
CA SER A 124 1.64 -4.32 10.76
C SER A 124 0.21 -4.60 10.34
N ASN A 125 0.00 -5.22 9.18
CA ASN A 125 -1.32 -5.60 8.69
C ASN A 125 -2.01 -6.58 9.66
N ARG A 126 -1.26 -7.56 10.20
CA ARG A 126 -1.81 -8.52 11.17
C ARG A 126 -2.15 -7.84 12.48
N TYR A 127 -1.30 -6.92 12.93
CA TYR A 127 -1.55 -6.13 14.12
C TYR A 127 -2.82 -5.29 13.95
N ALA A 128 -2.95 -4.57 12.83
CA ALA A 128 -4.12 -3.78 12.46
C ALA A 128 -5.40 -4.64 12.44
N ARG A 129 -5.38 -5.82 11.79
CA ARG A 129 -6.54 -6.74 11.75
C ARG A 129 -7.01 -7.15 13.14
N HIS A 130 -6.10 -7.37 14.09
CA HIS A 130 -6.46 -7.70 15.48
C HIS A 130 -6.89 -6.46 16.30
N LEU A 131 -6.46 -5.26 15.92
CA LEU A 131 -7.01 -4.02 16.49
C LEU A 131 -8.46 -3.79 16.04
N MET A 132 -8.81 -4.16 14.81
CA MET A 132 -10.21 -4.15 14.33
C MET A 132 -11.09 -5.13 15.13
N ASP A 133 -10.55 -6.28 15.52
CA ASP A 133 -11.23 -7.24 16.41
C ASP A 133 -11.47 -6.64 17.82
N LEU A 134 -10.60 -5.73 18.26
CA LEU A 134 -10.74 -4.96 19.50
C LEU A 134 -11.64 -3.72 19.35
N GLY A 135 -12.23 -3.50 18.17
CA GLY A 135 -13.11 -2.36 17.88
C GLY A 135 -12.37 -1.02 17.72
N ILE A 136 -11.09 -1.06 17.34
CA ILE A 136 -10.32 0.10 16.87
C ILE A 136 -10.40 0.10 15.35
N ASN A 137 -10.93 1.18 14.77
CA ASN A 137 -11.23 1.24 13.35
C ASN A 137 -10.10 1.95 12.59
N PRO A 138 -9.88 1.65 11.30
CA PRO A 138 -9.01 2.46 10.46
C PRO A 138 -9.41 3.95 10.46
N PRO A 139 -8.47 4.89 10.31
CA PRO A 139 -7.02 4.66 10.16
C PRO A 139 -6.29 4.46 11.50
N TYR A 140 -6.98 4.42 12.63
CA TYR A 140 -6.34 4.31 13.96
C TYR A 140 -5.59 3.00 14.17
N THR A 141 -5.97 1.95 13.45
CA THR A 141 -5.25 0.68 13.39
C THR A 141 -3.83 0.81 12.81
N GLY A 142 -3.57 1.86 12.02
CA GLY A 142 -2.25 2.20 11.49
C GLY A 142 -1.54 3.30 12.27
N ASN A 143 -2.11 3.84 13.34
CA ASN A 143 -1.48 4.91 14.12
C ASN A 143 -0.27 4.37 14.91
N VAL A 144 0.89 5.04 14.83
CA VAL A 144 2.14 4.59 15.49
C VAL A 144 2.05 4.48 17.02
N LEU A 145 1.10 5.19 17.66
CA LEU A 145 0.85 5.09 19.10
C LEU A 145 0.07 3.84 19.47
N LEU A 146 -0.75 3.31 18.55
CA LEU A 146 -1.62 2.16 18.79
C LEU A 146 -1.09 0.88 18.15
N ASN A 147 -0.30 0.98 17.09
CA ASN A 147 0.31 -0.13 16.39
C ASN A 147 1.84 0.05 16.36
N PRO A 148 2.60 -0.79 17.10
CA PRO A 148 4.05 -0.61 17.21
C PRO A 148 4.80 -0.88 15.91
N TRP A 149 4.18 -1.57 14.94
CA TRP A 149 4.78 -1.83 13.63
C TRP A 149 4.66 -0.65 12.66
N ALA A 150 3.69 0.23 12.88
CA ALA A 150 3.26 1.20 11.89
C ALA A 150 4.32 2.24 11.52
N ASP A 151 5.29 2.53 12.41
CA ASP A 151 6.35 3.53 12.17
C ASP A 151 7.53 3.01 11.34
N PHE A 152 7.56 1.71 11.02
CA PHE A 152 8.71 1.14 10.32
C PHE A 152 8.41 0.06 9.30
N ASN A 153 7.27 -0.61 9.40
CA ASN A 153 7.01 -1.78 8.56
C ASN A 153 6.82 -1.40 7.09
N VAL A 154 7.26 -2.30 6.21
CA VAL A 154 7.26 -2.20 4.75
C VAL A 154 5.85 -2.12 4.11
N SER A 155 4.76 -2.30 4.85
CA SER A 155 3.38 -2.20 4.30
C SER A 155 3.01 -0.88 3.63
N GLY A 156 3.81 0.18 3.83
CA GLY A 156 3.68 1.43 3.06
C GLY A 156 4.13 1.34 1.60
N GLN A 157 4.92 0.33 1.23
CA GLN A 157 5.57 0.22 -0.08
C GLN A 157 5.24 -1.06 -0.88
N PHE A 158 4.55 -2.06 -0.30
CA PHE A 158 4.15 -3.30 -1.01
C PHE A 158 2.64 -3.44 -1.25
N LEU A 159 1.89 -2.40 -0.86
CA LEU A 159 0.43 -2.33 -0.97
C LEU A 159 0.01 -0.99 -1.59
N CYS A 160 0.82 -0.45 -2.50
CA CYS A 160 0.48 0.83 -3.12
C CYS A 160 0.65 0.91 -4.64
N GLU A 161 1.18 -0.13 -5.26
CA GLU A 161 1.58 -0.15 -6.66
C GLU A 161 0.38 0.05 -7.58
N THR A 162 -0.68 -0.73 -7.42
CA THR A 162 -1.88 -0.57 -8.26
C THR A 162 -2.55 0.78 -8.09
N PHE A 163 -2.49 1.38 -6.89
CA PHE A 163 -3.04 2.73 -6.66
C PHE A 163 -2.27 3.79 -7.44
N GLY A 164 -0.96 3.62 -7.64
CA GLY A 164 -0.16 4.41 -8.57
C GLY A 164 -0.63 4.28 -10.02
N LEU A 165 -1.00 3.07 -10.44
CA LEU A 165 -1.51 2.79 -11.79
C LEU A 165 -2.88 3.42 -12.07
N LEU A 166 -3.66 3.75 -11.03
CA LEU A 166 -4.97 4.40 -11.18
C LEU A 166 -4.91 5.88 -11.53
N ALA A 167 -3.74 6.53 -11.36
CA ALA A 167 -3.60 7.97 -11.51
C ALA A 167 -2.41 8.40 -12.40
N PRO A 168 -2.32 7.95 -13.67
CA PRO A 168 -1.33 8.41 -14.64
C PRO A 168 -1.20 9.94 -14.66
N ALA A 169 0.04 10.44 -14.60
CA ALA A 169 0.37 11.86 -14.58
C ALA A 169 -0.21 12.70 -13.42
N MET A 170 -0.79 12.04 -12.40
CA MET A 170 -1.42 12.67 -11.23
C MET A 170 -0.78 12.15 -9.93
N PRO A 171 0.51 12.47 -9.66
CA PRO A 171 1.25 11.96 -8.51
C PRO A 171 0.62 12.23 -7.13
N GLN A 172 -0.08 13.35 -6.92
CA GLN A 172 -0.73 13.59 -5.62
C GLN A 172 -2.02 12.80 -5.48
N THR A 173 -2.78 12.65 -6.57
CA THR A 173 -3.98 11.82 -6.60
C THR A 173 -3.61 10.36 -6.35
N ALA A 174 -2.55 9.86 -6.98
CA ALA A 174 -1.98 8.54 -6.71
C ALA A 174 -1.65 8.35 -5.23
N ALA A 175 -0.94 9.32 -4.63
CA ALA A 175 -0.60 9.32 -3.21
C ALA A 175 -1.81 9.36 -2.29
N LYS A 176 -2.85 10.15 -2.61
CA LYS A 176 -4.11 10.18 -1.82
C LYS A 176 -4.82 8.84 -1.84
N ILE A 177 -4.92 8.20 -3.01
CA ILE A 177 -5.54 6.87 -3.14
C ILE A 177 -4.72 5.88 -2.32
N GLY A 178 -3.41 5.81 -2.52
CA GLY A 178 -2.54 4.90 -1.78
C GLY A 178 -2.65 5.06 -0.26
N LEU A 179 -2.55 6.30 0.25
CA LEU A 179 -2.65 6.59 1.68
C LEU A 179 -3.99 6.18 2.28
N ASN A 180 -5.10 6.27 1.55
CA ASN A 180 -6.41 5.83 2.02
C ASN A 180 -6.41 4.34 2.41
N TYR A 181 -5.61 3.51 1.73
CA TYR A 181 -5.58 2.06 1.94
C TYR A 181 -4.37 1.60 2.76
N THR A 182 -3.23 2.28 2.70
CA THR A 182 -2.05 1.91 3.50
C THR A 182 -2.11 2.45 4.93
N GLN A 183 -2.75 3.61 5.18
CA GLN A 183 -2.92 4.14 6.55
C GLN A 183 -3.81 3.29 7.46
N VAL A 184 -4.43 2.24 6.91
CA VAL A 184 -5.07 1.17 7.67
C VAL A 184 -4.08 0.45 8.58
N ALA A 185 -2.82 0.33 8.17
CA ALA A 185 -1.81 -0.42 8.90
C ALA A 185 -0.52 0.36 9.18
N ILE A 186 -0.28 1.50 8.52
CA ILE A 186 0.96 2.27 8.72
C ILE A 186 0.73 3.77 8.93
N ASP A 187 1.75 4.47 9.44
CA ASP A 187 1.79 5.93 9.60
C ASP A 187 3.27 6.37 9.63
N GLY A 188 3.57 7.67 9.70
CA GLY A 188 4.96 8.12 9.82
C GLY A 188 5.80 7.88 8.56
N GLU A 189 6.97 7.23 8.69
CA GLU A 189 7.91 7.00 7.58
C GLU A 189 7.35 6.06 6.49
N PRO A 190 6.74 4.90 6.81
CA PRO A 190 6.08 4.08 5.80
C PRO A 190 4.98 4.82 5.02
N ALA A 191 4.29 5.79 5.63
CA ALA A 191 3.31 6.59 4.89
C ALA A 191 4.00 7.53 3.87
N GLN A 192 5.24 7.96 4.14
CA GLN A 192 6.05 8.67 3.15
C GLN A 192 6.45 7.75 1.99
N THR A 193 6.71 6.46 2.23
CA THR A 193 7.05 5.52 1.14
C THR A 193 5.84 5.20 0.26
N THR A 194 4.62 5.19 0.80
CA THR A 194 3.40 5.16 -0.03
C THR A 194 3.35 6.35 -0.98
N GLN A 195 3.58 7.57 -0.48
CA GLN A 195 3.58 8.78 -1.32
C GLN A 195 4.71 8.74 -2.37
N LEU A 196 5.89 8.28 -1.97
CA LEU A 196 7.05 8.11 -2.84
C LEU A 196 6.70 7.24 -4.05
N PHE A 197 6.32 5.99 -3.81
CA PHE A 197 6.18 5.00 -4.89
C PHE A 197 4.94 5.21 -5.74
N THR A 198 3.81 5.63 -5.15
CA THR A 198 2.63 6.00 -5.94
C THR A 198 2.89 7.19 -6.86
N ALA A 199 3.62 8.21 -6.39
CA ALA A 199 4.00 9.35 -7.22
C ALA A 199 5.01 8.97 -8.32
N MET A 200 5.97 8.09 -8.01
CA MET A 200 6.90 7.54 -8.99
C MET A 200 6.15 6.80 -10.11
N ILE A 201 5.25 5.87 -9.75
CA ILE A 201 4.47 5.08 -10.71
C ILE A 201 3.58 5.98 -11.57
N ALA A 202 2.87 6.93 -10.96
CA ALA A 202 2.03 7.88 -11.68
C ALA A 202 2.85 8.73 -12.68
N THR A 203 4.07 9.12 -12.31
CA THR A 203 4.96 9.93 -13.15
C THR A 203 5.59 9.11 -14.29
N ALA A 204 5.87 7.83 -14.06
CA ALA A 204 6.46 6.92 -15.06
C ALA A 204 5.65 6.81 -16.36
N PHE A 205 4.36 7.18 -16.34
CA PHE A 205 3.53 7.24 -17.54
C PHE A 205 4.05 8.22 -18.60
N LEU A 206 4.73 9.28 -18.17
CA LEU A 206 5.23 10.36 -19.01
C LEU A 206 6.75 10.54 -18.92
N ALA A 207 7.38 9.94 -17.91
CA ALA A 207 8.82 10.04 -17.69
C ALA A 207 9.61 9.41 -18.84
N ARG A 208 10.78 9.98 -19.10
CA ARG A 208 11.72 9.52 -20.13
C ARG A 208 12.71 8.49 -19.61
N ASP A 209 13.06 8.62 -18.34
CA ASP A 209 14.08 7.83 -17.68
C ASP A 209 13.78 7.69 -16.18
N ILE A 210 14.61 6.91 -15.49
CA ILE A 210 14.45 6.63 -14.06
C ILE A 210 14.76 7.85 -13.19
N ASP A 211 15.61 8.77 -13.65
CA ASP A 211 15.95 9.97 -12.90
C ASP A 211 14.73 10.89 -12.77
N GLU A 212 13.94 11.09 -13.83
CA GLU A 212 12.68 11.84 -13.76
C GLU A 212 11.67 11.21 -12.79
N VAL A 213 11.59 9.87 -12.77
CA VAL A 213 10.73 9.15 -11.84
C VAL A 213 11.19 9.34 -10.40
N LEU A 214 12.48 9.19 -10.14
CA LEU A 214 13.07 9.36 -8.81
C LEU A 214 12.89 10.79 -8.27
N GLU A 215 13.14 11.82 -9.08
CA GLU A 215 12.97 13.21 -8.67
C GLU A 215 11.50 13.53 -8.34
N ALA A 216 10.54 12.95 -9.07
CA ALA A 216 9.13 13.08 -8.75
C ALA A 216 8.76 12.42 -7.41
N GLY A 217 9.30 11.23 -7.15
CA GLY A 217 9.15 10.57 -5.86
C GLY A 217 9.72 11.38 -4.70
N ILE A 218 10.95 11.89 -4.83
CA ILE A 218 11.61 12.73 -3.83
C ILE A 218 10.79 14.00 -3.54
N ALA A 219 10.22 14.62 -4.58
CA ALA A 219 9.36 15.79 -4.43
C ALA A 219 8.02 15.47 -3.73
N ALA A 220 7.56 14.21 -3.76
CA ALA A 220 6.29 13.78 -3.17
C ALA A 220 6.36 13.44 -1.66
N ILE A 221 7.54 13.45 -1.04
CA ILE A 221 7.70 13.14 0.39
C ILE A 221 8.05 14.38 1.22
N ASP A 222 7.73 14.36 2.51
CA ASP A 222 8.14 15.40 3.45
C ASP A 222 9.68 15.57 3.40
N PRO A 223 10.21 16.77 3.14
CA PRO A 223 11.66 17.02 3.15
C PRO A 223 12.35 16.68 4.48
N LYS A 224 11.60 16.49 5.57
CA LYS A 224 12.09 16.06 6.89
C LYS A 224 12.02 14.53 7.10
N SER A 225 11.52 13.78 6.12
CA SER A 225 11.43 12.32 6.17
C SER A 225 12.83 11.69 6.12
N ASN A 226 13.02 10.62 6.89
CA ASN A 226 14.22 9.80 6.81
C ASN A 226 14.32 9.11 5.44
N THR A 227 13.20 8.86 4.76
CA THR A 227 13.15 8.35 3.38
C THR A 227 13.96 9.22 2.43
N TYR A 228 13.90 10.55 2.57
CA TYR A 228 14.73 11.48 1.78
C TYR A 228 16.23 11.21 1.98
N VAL A 229 16.64 11.04 3.25
CA VAL A 229 18.04 10.74 3.61
C VAL A 229 18.47 9.38 3.08
N ILE A 230 17.57 8.39 3.08
CA ILE A 230 17.82 7.05 2.54
C ILE A 230 18.12 7.13 1.04
N ILE A 231 17.27 7.79 0.27
CA ILE A 231 17.43 7.94 -1.17
C ILE A 231 18.75 8.65 -1.50
N GLU A 232 19.06 9.75 -0.80
CA GLU A 232 20.32 10.48 -1.01
C GLU A 232 21.56 9.64 -0.65
N ASN A 233 21.49 8.80 0.40
CA ASN A 233 22.58 7.86 0.70
C ASN A 233 22.79 6.86 -0.44
N VAL A 234 21.71 6.29 -0.99
CA VAL A 234 21.81 5.33 -2.09
C VAL A 234 22.35 6.00 -3.37
N ARG A 235 21.89 7.21 -3.72
CA ARG A 235 22.45 7.98 -4.85
C ARG A 235 23.95 8.25 -4.65
N ASN A 236 24.36 8.59 -3.43
CA ASN A 236 25.77 8.79 -3.10
C ASN A 236 26.59 7.52 -3.25
N TRP A 237 26.09 6.38 -2.77
CA TRP A 237 26.77 5.09 -2.93
C TRP A 237 26.82 4.66 -4.39
N HIS A 238 25.75 4.87 -5.16
CA HIS A 238 25.74 4.65 -6.60
C HIS A 238 26.82 5.50 -7.31
N ARG A 239 26.93 6.79 -6.99
CA ARG A 239 27.99 7.66 -7.55
C ARG A 239 29.41 7.24 -7.15
N GLN A 240 29.60 6.71 -5.94
CA GLN A 240 30.91 6.25 -5.47
C GLN A 240 31.30 4.89 -6.05
N TYR A 241 30.31 4.03 -6.29
CA TYR A 241 30.48 2.64 -6.71
C TYR A 241 29.61 2.33 -7.94
N PRO A 242 29.78 3.04 -9.08
CA PRO A 242 28.84 2.99 -10.21
C PRO A 242 28.68 1.60 -10.84
N GLU A 243 29.72 0.77 -10.78
CA GLU A 243 29.71 -0.61 -11.34
C GLU A 243 29.67 -1.69 -10.25
N ASP A 244 29.59 -1.30 -8.97
CA ASP A 244 29.67 -2.22 -7.82
C ASP A 244 28.47 -2.07 -6.90
N TRP A 245 27.32 -2.57 -7.36
CA TRP A 245 26.10 -2.65 -6.58
C TRP A 245 26.25 -3.48 -5.30
N ARG A 246 27.23 -4.39 -5.22
CA ARG A 246 27.47 -5.21 -4.02
C ARG A 246 28.03 -4.37 -2.90
N GLU A 247 28.92 -3.45 -3.22
CA GLU A 247 29.43 -2.49 -2.24
C GLU A 247 28.31 -1.53 -1.78
N ALA A 248 27.47 -1.01 -2.68
CA ALA A 248 26.30 -0.23 -2.27
C ALA A 248 25.34 -1.03 -1.38
N ARG A 249 25.03 -2.29 -1.72
CA ARG A 249 24.25 -3.19 -0.87
C ARG A 249 24.88 -3.38 0.51
N ARG A 250 26.21 -3.53 0.58
CA ARG A 250 26.93 -3.66 1.85
C ARG A 250 26.73 -2.43 2.73
N GLN A 251 26.81 -1.23 2.14
CA GLN A 251 26.55 0.03 2.85
C GLN A 251 25.09 0.13 3.33
N ILE A 252 24.13 -0.25 2.49
CA ILE A 252 22.70 -0.33 2.84
C ILE A 252 22.51 -1.26 4.05
N ARG A 253 23.05 -2.48 3.98
CA ARG A 253 22.99 -3.47 5.05
C ARG A 253 23.54 -2.91 6.35
N ASP A 254 24.79 -2.44 6.31
CA ASP A 254 25.52 -2.01 7.50
C ASP A 254 24.84 -0.81 8.18
N LYS A 255 24.13 0.04 7.41
CA LYS A 255 23.45 1.22 7.92
C LYS A 255 22.01 0.97 8.41
N TYR A 256 21.23 0.19 7.67
CA TYR A 256 19.76 0.12 7.88
C TYR A 256 19.25 -1.20 8.44
N THR A 257 20.11 -2.21 8.64
CA THR A 257 19.70 -3.44 9.33
C THR A 257 19.81 -3.35 10.84
N GLN A 258 20.28 -2.23 11.42
CA GLN A 258 20.60 -2.16 12.85
C GLN A 258 19.64 -1.26 13.64
N GLU A 259 19.20 -1.73 14.81
CA GLU A 259 18.50 -0.93 15.83
C GLU A 259 19.07 -1.28 17.22
N GLY A 260 19.50 -0.26 17.97
CA GLY A 260 20.02 -0.47 19.34
C GLY A 260 21.27 -1.37 19.43
N GLY A 261 22.04 -1.49 18.35
CA GLY A 261 23.22 -2.35 18.28
C GLY A 261 22.95 -3.82 17.94
N ALA A 262 21.72 -4.16 17.56
CA ALA A 262 21.33 -5.50 17.08
C ALA A 262 20.69 -5.41 15.69
N ILE A 263 20.59 -6.55 14.99
CA ILE A 263 19.85 -6.61 13.73
C ILE A 263 18.36 -6.37 14.02
N ARG A 264 17.79 -5.33 13.41
CA ARG A 264 16.35 -5.06 13.36
C ARG A 264 15.69 -6.05 12.39
N ASP A 265 14.38 -6.21 12.53
CA ASP A 265 13.51 -6.88 11.57
C ASP A 265 13.79 -6.43 10.12
N MET A 266 13.76 -7.38 9.18
CA MET A 266 14.11 -7.15 7.77
C MET A 266 12.97 -6.57 6.93
N ASN A 267 11.79 -6.43 7.51
CA ASN A 267 10.62 -5.76 6.92
C ASN A 267 10.59 -4.26 7.24
N GLY A 268 11.76 -3.66 7.45
CA GLY A 268 11.91 -2.22 7.67
C GLY A 268 11.82 -1.46 6.35
N THR A 269 11.02 -0.40 6.32
CA THR A 269 10.87 0.46 5.15
C THR A 269 12.20 1.12 4.75
N GLU A 270 13.10 1.36 5.70
CA GLU A 270 14.40 1.97 5.42
C GLU A 270 15.28 1.08 4.55
N LEU A 271 15.33 -0.21 4.89
CA LEU A 271 16.14 -1.21 4.21
C LEU A 271 15.60 -1.50 2.81
N ASN A 272 14.29 -1.72 2.73
CA ASN A 272 13.61 -2.13 1.51
C ASN A 272 13.46 -0.97 0.52
N THR A 273 13.18 0.26 0.99
CA THR A 273 13.27 1.45 0.13
C THR A 273 14.67 1.62 -0.44
N ALA A 274 15.72 1.45 0.37
CA ALA A 274 17.09 1.54 -0.13
C ALA A 274 17.40 0.48 -1.20
N ALA A 275 16.89 -0.74 -1.03
CA ALA A 275 17.03 -1.83 -1.98
C ALA A 275 16.34 -1.54 -3.32
N ILE A 276 15.10 -1.03 -3.29
CA ILE A 276 14.35 -0.63 -4.50
C ILE A 276 15.11 0.45 -5.26
N ILE A 277 15.53 1.52 -4.59
CA ILE A 277 16.23 2.64 -5.22
C ILE A 277 17.56 2.17 -5.81
N ALA A 278 18.29 1.30 -5.12
CA ALA A 278 19.53 0.74 -5.65
C ALA A 278 19.27 -0.13 -6.89
N ALA A 279 18.27 -1.00 -6.86
CA ALA A 279 17.90 -1.84 -8.00
C ALA A 279 17.53 -1.02 -9.24
N LEU A 280 16.78 0.07 -9.06
CA LEU A 280 16.41 1.00 -10.14
C LEU A 280 17.62 1.73 -10.74
N LEU A 281 18.54 2.21 -9.89
CA LEU A 281 19.73 2.93 -10.36
C LEU A 281 20.72 2.02 -11.08
N TYR A 282 21.04 0.87 -10.50
CA TYR A 282 21.98 -0.08 -11.09
C TYR A 282 21.39 -0.91 -12.25
N GLY A 283 20.06 -0.94 -12.38
CA GLY A 283 19.37 -1.62 -13.47
C GLY A 283 19.45 -0.89 -14.81
N ASP A 284 19.89 0.37 -14.81
CA ASP A 284 20.15 1.20 -16.01
C ASP A 284 19.02 1.17 -17.06
N GLY A 285 17.78 1.16 -16.58
CA GLY A 285 16.59 1.16 -17.45
C GLY A 285 16.21 -0.20 -18.05
N ASP A 286 16.94 -1.29 -17.77
CA ASP A 286 16.58 -2.64 -18.21
C ASP A 286 15.66 -3.33 -17.19
N PHE A 287 14.49 -3.80 -17.65
CA PHE A 287 13.48 -4.42 -16.80
C PHE A 287 13.98 -5.69 -16.10
N ALA A 288 14.56 -6.63 -16.86
CA ALA A 288 14.97 -7.91 -16.30
C ALA A 288 16.17 -7.76 -15.35
N GLU A 289 17.12 -6.89 -15.70
CA GLU A 289 18.26 -6.56 -14.86
C GLU A 289 17.83 -5.91 -13.55
N SER A 290 16.89 -4.94 -13.60
CA SER A 290 16.36 -4.26 -12.41
C SER A 290 15.71 -5.25 -11.44
N LEU A 291 14.86 -6.18 -11.94
CA LEU A 291 14.26 -7.23 -11.11
C LEU A 291 15.32 -8.17 -10.53
N LYS A 292 16.27 -8.62 -11.37
CA LYS A 292 17.37 -9.49 -10.92
C LYS A 292 18.21 -8.81 -9.83
N LEU A 293 18.43 -7.51 -9.92
CA LEU A 293 19.12 -6.73 -8.90
C LEU A 293 18.28 -6.67 -7.62
N ALA A 294 16.98 -6.39 -7.69
CA ALA A 294 16.09 -6.43 -6.53
C ALA A 294 16.14 -7.78 -5.80
N PHE A 295 16.10 -8.90 -6.54
CA PHE A 295 16.26 -10.24 -5.96
C PHE A 295 17.61 -10.42 -5.25
N ASN A 296 18.67 -9.87 -5.84
CA ASN A 296 20.03 -10.00 -5.33
C ASN A 296 20.35 -9.05 -4.17
N MET A 297 19.59 -7.95 -4.02
CA MET A 297 19.63 -7.12 -2.80
C MET A 297 19.19 -7.95 -1.59
N GLY A 298 18.16 -8.80 -1.75
CA GLY A 298 17.67 -9.69 -0.70
C GLY A 298 16.55 -9.06 0.14
N TRP A 299 16.53 -9.42 1.42
CA TRP A 299 15.50 -8.99 2.39
C TRP A 299 14.09 -9.29 1.87
N ASP A 300 13.20 -8.32 1.83
CA ASP A 300 11.83 -8.45 1.32
C ASP A 300 11.83 -8.39 -0.23
N ALA A 301 12.43 -9.42 -0.84
CA ALA A 301 12.93 -9.36 -2.22
C ALA A 301 11.81 -9.32 -3.28
N ASP A 302 10.72 -10.03 -3.04
CA ASP A 302 9.47 -10.03 -3.80
C ASP A 302 8.76 -8.68 -3.73
N CYS A 303 8.52 -8.14 -2.53
CA CYS A 303 8.00 -6.79 -2.35
C CYS A 303 8.83 -5.77 -3.15
N ASN A 304 10.15 -5.78 -2.93
CA ASN A 304 11.06 -4.82 -3.56
C ASN A 304 11.00 -4.95 -5.10
N ALA A 305 11.00 -6.19 -5.59
CA ALA A 305 10.92 -6.44 -7.02
C ALA A 305 9.54 -6.11 -7.61
N ALA A 306 8.46 -6.23 -6.85
CA ALA A 306 7.11 -5.85 -7.28
C ALA A 306 7.02 -4.33 -7.54
N THR A 307 7.54 -3.51 -6.61
CA THR A 307 7.59 -2.07 -6.80
C THR A 307 8.50 -1.68 -7.98
N VAL A 308 9.71 -2.26 -8.07
CA VAL A 308 10.64 -2.06 -9.20
C VAL A 308 9.98 -2.43 -10.51
N GLY A 309 9.35 -3.61 -10.57
CA GLY A 309 8.69 -4.13 -11.75
C GLY A 309 7.50 -3.30 -12.18
N THR A 310 6.75 -2.73 -11.23
CA THR A 310 5.64 -1.82 -11.55
C THR A 310 6.17 -0.57 -12.25
N ILE A 311 7.18 0.08 -11.68
CA ILE A 311 7.78 1.31 -12.26
C ILE A 311 8.35 1.02 -13.65
N MET A 312 9.20 -0.01 -13.76
CA MET A 312 9.83 -0.38 -15.03
C MET A 312 8.81 -0.84 -16.06
N GLY A 313 7.78 -1.57 -15.64
CA GLY A 313 6.68 -2.01 -16.50
C GLY A 313 5.83 -0.87 -17.03
N VAL A 314 5.62 0.20 -16.25
CA VAL A 314 4.99 1.44 -16.73
C VAL A 314 5.90 2.17 -17.73
N LEU A 315 7.21 2.27 -17.46
CA LEU A 315 8.16 2.92 -18.37
C LEU A 315 8.18 2.22 -19.73
N GLU A 316 8.29 0.89 -19.73
CA GLU A 316 8.46 0.07 -20.93
C GLU A 316 7.14 -0.25 -21.65
N GLY A 317 6.06 -0.52 -20.93
CA GLY A 317 4.75 -0.89 -21.48
C GLY A 317 4.62 -2.38 -21.83
N TYR A 318 3.40 -2.90 -21.71
CA TYR A 318 3.08 -4.33 -21.86
C TYR A 318 3.53 -4.91 -23.21
N ARG A 319 3.31 -4.22 -24.33
CA ARG A 319 3.69 -4.71 -25.66
C ARG A 319 5.20 -4.92 -25.81
N SER A 320 6.01 -4.04 -25.23
CA SER A 320 7.48 -4.19 -25.26
C SER A 320 7.91 -5.38 -24.41
N LEU A 321 7.40 -5.48 -23.18
CA LEU A 321 7.66 -6.63 -22.30
C LEU A 321 7.36 -7.96 -22.99
N MET A 322 6.17 -8.08 -23.61
CA MET A 322 5.74 -9.30 -24.29
C MET A 322 6.48 -9.60 -25.61
N SER A 323 7.23 -8.65 -26.16
CA SER A 323 8.06 -8.87 -27.35
C SER A 323 9.29 -9.73 -27.08
N ASN A 324 9.67 -9.89 -25.81
CA ASN A 324 10.79 -10.73 -25.35
C ASN A 324 10.46 -12.24 -25.34
N GLU A 325 9.32 -12.66 -25.91
CA GLU A 325 8.87 -14.06 -26.00
C GLU A 325 8.76 -14.78 -24.63
N TRP A 326 8.51 -14.01 -23.56
CA TRP A 326 8.31 -14.55 -22.23
C TRP A 326 7.07 -15.44 -22.15
N ARG A 327 7.19 -16.53 -21.39
CA ARG A 327 6.10 -17.49 -21.20
C ARG A 327 5.23 -17.06 -20.02
N ILE A 328 4.14 -16.35 -20.33
CA ILE A 328 3.17 -15.84 -19.35
C ILE A 328 1.84 -16.55 -19.55
N VAL A 329 1.39 -17.30 -18.55
CA VAL A 329 0.03 -17.85 -18.51
C VAL A 329 -0.90 -16.80 -17.89
N ASP A 330 -1.93 -16.38 -18.64
CA ASP A 330 -2.90 -15.39 -18.17
C ASP A 330 -3.88 -16.00 -17.16
N ARG A 331 -3.50 -15.97 -15.89
CA ARG A 331 -4.27 -16.47 -14.75
C ARG A 331 -3.84 -15.72 -13.50
N TYR A 332 -4.78 -15.44 -12.59
CA TYR A 332 -4.52 -14.95 -11.25
C TYR A 332 -5.31 -15.78 -10.23
N GLN A 333 -4.69 -16.82 -9.69
CA GLN A 333 -5.35 -17.79 -8.83
C GLN A 333 -5.50 -17.29 -7.39
N ASN A 334 -6.72 -17.24 -6.88
CA ASN A 334 -6.95 -16.98 -5.46
C ASN A 334 -6.57 -18.18 -4.58
N THR A 335 -5.63 -17.97 -3.65
CA THR A 335 -5.19 -18.97 -2.67
C THR A 335 -5.27 -18.46 -1.22
N THR A 336 -5.60 -17.19 -0.99
CA THR A 336 -5.39 -16.51 0.31
C THR A 336 -6.57 -15.66 0.78
N ARG A 337 -7.46 -15.20 -0.11
CA ARG A 337 -8.52 -14.24 0.23
C ARG A 337 -9.90 -14.89 0.21
N ASP A 338 -10.70 -14.59 1.22
CA ASP A 338 -12.06 -15.10 1.36
C ASP A 338 -13.03 -14.31 0.49
N ASN A 339 -14.10 -14.95 0.01
CA ASN A 339 -15.18 -14.30 -0.76
C ASN A 339 -14.70 -13.50 -1.98
N MET A 340 -13.56 -13.90 -2.56
CA MET A 340 -12.97 -13.31 -3.77
C MET A 340 -13.13 -14.26 -4.98
N PRO A 341 -13.17 -13.73 -6.23
CA PRO A 341 -13.30 -14.54 -7.44
C PRO A 341 -12.26 -15.67 -7.54
N MET A 342 -12.60 -16.77 -8.20
CA MET A 342 -11.69 -17.92 -8.39
C MET A 342 -11.13 -18.01 -9.82
N ASP A 343 -11.64 -17.17 -10.72
CA ASP A 343 -11.41 -17.20 -12.17
C ASP A 343 -10.79 -15.89 -12.70
N GLU A 344 -10.18 -15.08 -11.82
CA GLU A 344 -9.47 -13.86 -12.22
C GLU A 344 -8.26 -14.19 -13.12
N THR A 345 -7.98 -13.32 -14.08
CA THR A 345 -6.79 -13.35 -14.92
C THR A 345 -5.97 -12.08 -14.75
N ILE A 346 -4.73 -12.09 -15.22
CA ILE A 346 -3.87 -10.88 -15.22
C ILE A 346 -4.53 -9.82 -16.11
N THR A 347 -5.10 -10.24 -17.25
CA THR A 347 -5.85 -9.37 -18.16
C THR A 347 -7.07 -8.75 -17.47
N SER A 348 -7.93 -9.55 -16.84
CA SER A 348 -9.14 -9.02 -16.22
C SER A 348 -8.82 -8.12 -15.04
N PHE A 349 -7.79 -8.41 -14.25
CA PHE A 349 -7.31 -7.51 -13.20
C PHE A 349 -6.82 -6.17 -13.80
N ALA A 350 -6.02 -6.19 -14.87
CA ALA A 350 -5.60 -4.96 -15.56
C ALA A 350 -6.79 -4.16 -16.11
N ASP A 351 -7.81 -4.83 -16.63
CA ASP A 351 -9.01 -4.17 -17.14
C ASP A 351 -9.77 -3.45 -16.01
N ARG A 352 -9.80 -3.99 -14.78
CA ARG A 352 -10.35 -3.25 -13.62
C ARG A 352 -9.56 -1.99 -13.32
N LEU A 353 -8.23 -2.04 -13.40
CA LEU A 353 -7.37 -0.86 -13.19
C LEU A 353 -7.64 0.21 -14.25
N ILE A 354 -7.85 -0.19 -15.51
CA ILE A 354 -8.19 0.73 -16.61
C ILE A 354 -9.55 1.38 -16.34
N ASP A 355 -10.57 0.61 -15.95
CA ASP A 355 -11.89 1.15 -15.61
C ASP A 355 -11.83 2.16 -14.45
N LEU A 356 -11.04 1.84 -13.42
CA LEU A 356 -10.84 2.71 -12.27
C LEU A 356 -10.04 3.96 -12.63
N PHE A 357 -9.01 3.84 -13.46
CA PHE A 357 -8.32 5.01 -14.00
C PHE A 357 -9.28 5.94 -14.74
N GLU A 358 -10.21 5.42 -15.56
CA GLU A 358 -11.18 6.28 -16.24
C GLU A 358 -12.03 7.07 -15.25
N ILE A 359 -12.45 6.46 -14.14
CA ILE A 359 -13.15 7.14 -13.05
C ILE A 359 -12.27 8.22 -12.42
N VAL A 360 -11.04 7.88 -12.04
CA VAL A 360 -10.09 8.84 -11.44
C VAL A 360 -9.84 10.02 -12.38
N ASN A 361 -9.67 9.75 -13.67
CA ASN A 361 -9.42 10.79 -14.66
C ASN A 361 -10.63 11.73 -14.78
N GLU A 362 -11.85 11.19 -14.85
CA GLU A 362 -13.08 11.99 -14.89
C GLU A 362 -13.28 12.82 -13.62
N ASP A 363 -13.10 12.22 -12.45
CA ASP A 363 -13.22 12.89 -11.14
C ASP A 363 -12.23 14.05 -10.97
N ASN A 364 -11.07 13.98 -11.62
CA ASN A 364 -10.06 15.03 -11.62
C ASN A 364 -10.20 16.02 -12.81
N GLY A 365 -11.31 15.98 -13.53
CA GLY A 365 -11.63 16.94 -14.61
C GLY A 365 -11.03 16.59 -15.97
N GLY A 366 -10.48 15.39 -16.11
CA GLY A 366 -10.09 14.77 -17.37
C GLY A 366 -11.29 14.24 -18.17
N SER A 367 -11.01 13.59 -19.30
CA SER A 367 -12.03 12.97 -20.17
C SER A 367 -11.41 12.00 -21.17
N LYS A 368 -12.23 11.14 -21.77
CA LYS A 368 -11.90 10.36 -22.97
C LYS A 368 -12.53 11.00 -24.20
N ALA A 369 -11.77 11.23 -25.26
CA ALA A 369 -12.22 11.93 -26.46
C ALA A 369 -11.61 11.35 -27.75
N VAL A 370 -12.13 11.78 -28.91
CA VAL A 370 -11.50 11.52 -30.21
C VAL A 370 -10.69 12.74 -30.62
N SER A 371 -9.40 12.56 -30.89
CA SER A 371 -8.49 13.60 -31.40
C SER A 371 -7.71 13.04 -32.58
N GLY A 372 -7.79 13.68 -33.74
CA GLY A 372 -7.05 13.27 -34.93
C GLY A 372 -7.28 11.81 -35.36
N GLN A 373 -8.53 11.32 -35.31
CA GLN A 373 -8.93 9.93 -35.60
C GLN A 373 -8.44 8.88 -34.59
N LYS A 374 -7.81 9.28 -33.49
CA LYS A 374 -7.43 8.39 -32.39
C LYS A 374 -8.28 8.67 -31.15
N LEU A 375 -8.47 7.64 -30.32
CA LEU A 375 -8.97 7.83 -28.97
C LEU A 375 -7.84 8.34 -28.09
N VAL A 376 -8.11 9.40 -27.33
CA VAL A 376 -7.17 10.01 -26.38
C VAL A 376 -7.83 10.18 -25.02
N TYR A 377 -7.02 10.11 -23.97
CA TYR A 377 -7.35 10.66 -22.66
C TYR A 377 -6.82 12.09 -22.57
N ASN A 378 -7.71 13.00 -22.20
CA ASN A 378 -7.36 14.30 -21.65
C ASN A 378 -7.12 14.11 -20.15
N ILE A 379 -5.88 14.25 -19.70
CA ILE A 379 -5.47 14.01 -18.31
C ILE A 379 -5.00 15.33 -17.70
N VAL A 380 -5.52 15.69 -16.53
CA VAL A 380 -5.02 16.85 -15.78
C VAL A 380 -3.68 16.48 -15.17
N ARG A 381 -2.63 17.23 -15.47
CA ARG A 381 -1.30 16.97 -14.90
C ARG A 381 -1.20 17.55 -13.50
N GLU A 382 -0.66 16.78 -12.57
CA GLU A 382 -0.26 17.29 -11.26
C GLU A 382 1.27 17.34 -11.15
N GLU A 383 1.78 18.35 -10.45
CA GLU A 383 3.17 18.36 -10.02
C GLU A 383 3.31 17.54 -8.73
N PRO A 384 4.39 16.77 -8.56
CA PRO A 384 4.63 16.00 -7.34
C PRO A 384 4.81 16.93 -6.13
N LYS A 385 4.10 16.64 -5.04
CA LYS A 385 4.28 17.29 -3.73
C LYS A 385 3.71 16.40 -2.61
N PRO A 386 4.13 16.60 -1.35
CA PRO A 386 3.60 15.84 -0.24
C PRO A 386 2.10 16.10 -0.05
N VAL A 387 1.33 15.03 0.04
CA VAL A 387 -0.09 15.02 0.44
C VAL A 387 -0.20 15.08 1.95
N ILE A 388 0.67 14.34 2.66
CA ILE A 388 0.82 14.39 4.12
C ILE A 388 2.28 14.65 4.49
N VAL A 389 2.46 15.31 5.62
CA VAL A 389 3.77 15.55 6.24
C VAL A 389 3.89 14.74 7.53
N LYS A 390 5.11 14.52 8.00
CA LYS A 390 5.34 13.83 9.26
C LYS A 390 4.76 14.63 10.42
N ARG A 391 4.00 13.94 11.26
CA ARG A 391 3.41 14.51 12.49
C ARG A 391 4.27 14.12 13.69
N PRO A 392 4.54 15.05 14.63
CA PRO A 392 5.16 14.70 15.90
C PRO A 392 4.20 13.85 16.75
N GLU A 393 4.76 13.00 17.62
CA GLU A 393 3.99 12.12 18.51
C GLU A 393 2.91 12.87 19.31
N GLU A 394 3.21 14.07 19.80
CA GLU A 394 2.25 14.90 20.55
C GLU A 394 1.02 15.31 19.73
N ALA A 395 1.18 15.54 18.43
CA ALA A 395 0.04 15.84 17.55
C ALA A 395 -0.84 14.60 17.37
N LEU A 396 -0.24 13.43 17.16
CA LEU A 396 -0.96 12.16 17.04
C LEU A 396 -1.73 11.83 18.33
N LYS A 397 -1.10 12.04 19.48
CA LYS A 397 -1.73 11.86 20.79
C LYS A 397 -2.91 12.81 20.97
N LYS A 398 -2.75 14.07 20.58
CA LYS A 398 -3.83 15.07 20.64
C LYS A 398 -5.02 14.66 19.77
N GLU A 399 -4.79 14.26 18.52
CA GLU A 399 -5.84 13.82 17.59
C GLU A 399 -6.62 12.60 18.14
N LEU A 400 -5.91 11.63 18.72
CA LEU A 400 -6.54 10.48 19.38
C LEU A 400 -7.42 10.92 20.57
N LEU A 401 -6.96 11.87 21.38
CA LEU A 401 -7.71 12.37 22.54
C LEU A 401 -8.84 13.33 22.18
N GLU A 402 -8.81 13.95 21.00
CA GLU A 402 -9.95 14.71 20.47
C GLU A 402 -11.12 13.77 20.11
N GLN A 403 -10.82 12.53 19.69
CA GLN A 403 -11.86 11.53 19.38
C GLN A 403 -12.27 10.67 20.56
N GLU A 404 -11.31 10.26 21.38
CA GLU A 404 -11.52 9.45 22.57
C GLU A 404 -10.91 10.17 23.78
N PRO A 405 -11.57 11.24 24.30
CA PRO A 405 -11.09 11.96 25.47
C PRO A 405 -10.89 11.05 26.68
N MET A 406 -9.99 11.45 27.58
CA MET A 406 -9.69 10.67 28.79
C MET A 406 -10.95 10.42 29.63
N GLU A 407 -11.88 11.36 29.70
CA GLU A 407 -13.15 11.23 30.40
C GLU A 407 -14.04 10.15 29.78
N VAL A 408 -14.05 10.04 28.45
CA VAL A 408 -14.78 9.01 27.70
C VAL A 408 -14.15 7.64 27.94
N LEU A 409 -12.81 7.55 27.90
CA LEU A 409 -12.09 6.31 28.23
C LEU A 409 -12.39 5.85 29.67
N ILE A 410 -12.37 6.78 30.63
CA ILE A 410 -12.74 6.50 32.03
C ILE A 410 -14.19 6.03 32.12
N SER A 411 -15.13 6.69 31.42
CA SER A 411 -16.54 6.29 31.40
C SER A 411 -16.71 4.86 30.88
N LYS A 412 -16.04 4.52 29.76
CA LYS A 412 -16.05 3.16 29.20
C LYS A 412 -15.47 2.14 30.16
N ILE A 413 -14.35 2.44 30.84
CA ILE A 413 -13.74 1.56 31.85
C ILE A 413 -14.70 1.28 33.03
N LYS A 414 -15.42 2.31 33.49
CA LYS A 414 -16.37 2.18 34.60
C LYS A 414 -17.62 1.40 34.20
N GLU A 415 -18.27 1.84 33.12
CA GLU A 415 -19.68 1.54 32.84
C GLU A 415 -19.92 0.86 31.49
N GLY A 416 -18.90 0.79 30.62
CA GLY A 416 -19.03 0.20 29.29
C GLY A 416 -19.18 -1.31 29.28
N THR A 417 -19.46 -1.86 28.10
CA THR A 417 -19.44 -3.30 27.83
C THR A 417 -18.04 -3.89 28.01
N SER A 418 -17.91 -5.22 28.07
CA SER A 418 -16.59 -5.87 28.13
C SER A 418 -15.67 -5.46 26.97
N GLU A 419 -16.22 -5.33 25.77
CA GLU A 419 -15.49 -4.86 24.58
C GLU A 419 -15.03 -3.40 24.74
N GLU A 420 -15.93 -2.51 25.16
CA GLU A 420 -15.57 -1.10 25.38
C GLU A 420 -14.52 -0.93 26.47
N LYS A 421 -14.59 -1.72 27.54
CA LYS A 421 -13.59 -1.76 28.61
C LYS A 421 -12.23 -2.22 28.10
N ALA A 422 -12.21 -3.29 27.29
CA ALA A 422 -10.98 -3.82 26.71
C ALA A 422 -10.31 -2.80 25.79
N ARG A 423 -11.08 -2.21 24.87
CA ARG A 423 -10.61 -1.17 23.96
C ARG A 423 -10.08 0.05 24.71
N ALA A 424 -10.84 0.55 25.69
CA ALA A 424 -10.43 1.70 26.48
C ALA A 424 -9.17 1.42 27.30
N ALA A 425 -9.01 0.21 27.86
CA ALA A 425 -7.79 -0.20 28.54
C ALA A 425 -6.58 -0.22 27.60
N TYR A 426 -6.73 -0.76 26.38
CA TYR A 426 -5.67 -0.80 25.38
C TYR A 426 -5.18 0.62 25.04
N ILE A 427 -6.12 1.52 24.70
CA ILE A 427 -5.82 2.93 24.37
C ILE A 427 -5.17 3.64 25.57
N ALA A 428 -5.70 3.44 26.79
CA ALA A 428 -5.14 4.04 28.00
C ALA A 428 -3.71 3.57 28.30
N VAL A 429 -3.35 2.32 27.97
CA VAL A 429 -1.97 1.84 28.08
C VAL A 429 -1.09 2.47 27.01
N CYS A 430 -1.54 2.48 25.75
CA CYS A 430 -0.78 3.05 24.63
C CYS A 430 -0.42 4.52 24.86
N LEU A 431 -1.38 5.30 25.38
CA LEU A 431 -1.27 6.75 25.62
C LEU A 431 -0.72 7.15 27.00
N ASP A 432 -0.27 6.17 27.81
CA ASP A 432 0.24 6.37 29.18
C ASP A 432 -0.76 7.04 30.15
N LEU A 433 -2.06 6.82 29.94
CA LEU A 433 -3.14 7.33 30.80
C LEU A 433 -3.50 6.38 31.96
N TYR A 434 -3.13 5.10 31.84
CA TYR A 434 -3.46 4.08 32.84
C TYR A 434 -2.97 4.36 34.27
N PRO A 435 -1.85 5.07 34.55
CA PRO A 435 -1.39 5.24 35.94
C PRO A 435 -2.38 6.04 36.80
N GLU A 436 -3.00 7.08 36.22
CA GLU A 436 -4.04 7.85 36.91
C GLU A 436 -5.33 7.03 37.07
N ILE A 437 -5.76 6.38 35.99
CA ILE A 437 -7.02 5.62 35.93
C ILE A 437 -6.97 4.45 36.92
N SER A 438 -5.90 3.66 36.91
CA SER A 438 -5.74 2.48 37.78
C SER A 438 -5.63 2.85 39.26
N LYS A 439 -5.07 4.01 39.59
CA LYS A 439 -5.01 4.52 40.97
C LYS A 439 -6.37 4.99 41.47
N LYS A 440 -7.15 5.66 40.61
CA LYS A 440 -8.44 6.26 40.98
C LYS A 440 -9.60 5.26 40.96
N TYR A 441 -9.55 4.29 40.04
CA TYR A 441 -10.61 3.29 39.80
C TYR A 441 -10.02 1.87 39.76
N PRO A 442 -9.41 1.39 40.86
CA PRO A 442 -8.64 0.13 40.84
C PRO A 442 -9.50 -1.10 40.52
N SER A 443 -10.74 -1.15 40.98
CA SER A 443 -11.66 -2.27 40.75
C SER A 443 -12.12 -2.32 39.29
N GLU A 444 -12.50 -1.18 38.73
CA GLU A 444 -12.95 -1.03 37.35
C GLU A 444 -11.79 -1.28 36.38
N TRP A 445 -10.60 -0.80 36.73
CA TRP A 445 -9.38 -1.10 35.99
C TRP A 445 -9.09 -2.60 35.96
N ALA A 446 -9.22 -3.31 37.09
CA ALA A 446 -9.02 -4.75 37.13
C ALA A 446 -9.98 -5.50 36.18
N VAL A 447 -11.25 -5.08 36.11
CA VAL A 447 -12.23 -5.64 35.18
C VAL A 447 -11.86 -5.33 33.72
N ALA A 448 -11.44 -4.10 33.43
CA ALA A 448 -11.04 -3.71 32.07
C ALA A 448 -9.79 -4.46 31.59
N LYS A 449 -8.81 -4.67 32.48
CA LYS A 449 -7.66 -5.53 32.20
C LYS A 449 -8.08 -6.96 31.90
N GLN A 450 -8.97 -7.52 32.72
CA GLN A 450 -9.47 -8.86 32.48
C GLN A 450 -10.14 -8.95 31.11
N ALA A 451 -11.00 -7.99 30.76
CA ALA A 451 -11.64 -7.96 29.45
C ALA A 451 -10.62 -7.93 28.30
N LEU A 452 -9.58 -7.07 28.37
CA LEU A 452 -8.52 -6.99 27.36
C LEU A 452 -7.68 -8.28 27.29
N SER A 453 -7.37 -8.92 28.42
CA SER A 453 -6.63 -10.19 28.43
C SER A 453 -7.33 -11.32 27.66
N GLY A 454 -8.65 -11.23 27.46
CA GLY A 454 -9.41 -12.21 26.68
C GLY A 454 -9.25 -12.04 25.16
N TYR A 455 -8.74 -10.91 24.69
CA TYR A 455 -8.32 -10.69 23.30
C TYR A 455 -6.94 -11.32 23.07
N VAL A 456 -6.87 -12.65 23.13
CA VAL A 456 -5.61 -13.42 23.14
C VAL A 456 -4.71 -13.14 21.96
N LYS A 457 -5.26 -12.77 20.79
CA LYS A 457 -4.48 -12.40 19.60
C LYS A 457 -3.78 -11.04 19.76
N VAL A 458 -4.45 -10.06 20.37
CA VAL A 458 -3.84 -8.76 20.71
C VAL A 458 -2.76 -8.97 21.74
N MET A 459 -3.04 -9.74 22.80
CA MET A 459 -2.05 -10.08 23.82
C MET A 459 -0.86 -10.85 23.24
N ASN A 460 -1.10 -11.80 22.35
CA ASN A 460 -0.04 -12.52 21.64
C ASN A 460 0.84 -11.56 20.83
N ASN A 461 0.25 -10.63 20.10
CA ASN A 461 1.00 -9.63 19.34
C ASN A 461 1.85 -8.72 20.25
N VAL A 462 1.31 -8.26 21.38
CA VAL A 462 2.04 -7.39 22.33
C VAL A 462 3.23 -8.14 22.97
N PHE A 463 3.04 -9.39 23.38
CA PHE A 463 4.04 -10.12 24.17
C PHE A 463 5.02 -10.96 23.34
N TYR A 464 4.61 -11.41 22.16
CA TYR A 464 5.35 -12.33 21.28
C TYR A 464 5.49 -11.86 19.82
N GLY A 465 5.07 -10.62 19.50
CA GLY A 465 5.03 -10.13 18.12
C GLY A 465 6.39 -9.95 17.46
N GLY A 466 7.46 -9.67 18.20
CA GLY A 466 8.79 -9.37 17.65
C GLY A 466 9.73 -8.78 18.69
N ASN A 467 10.92 -8.37 18.26
CA ASN A 467 11.94 -7.77 19.12
C ASN A 467 12.52 -6.50 18.47
N PHE A 468 11.78 -5.41 18.56
CA PHE A 468 12.17 -4.09 18.07
C PHE A 468 11.67 -3.02 19.05
N LYS A 469 12.27 -1.83 19.01
CA LYS A 469 12.16 -0.79 20.04
C LYS A 469 10.71 -0.44 20.42
N SER A 470 9.85 -0.14 19.45
CA SER A 470 8.47 0.30 19.70
C SER A 470 7.62 -0.81 20.35
N LEU A 471 7.73 -2.06 19.90
CA LEU A 471 7.02 -3.18 20.53
C LEU A 471 7.58 -3.50 21.92
N THR A 472 8.90 -3.44 22.12
CA THR A 472 9.52 -3.61 23.44
C THR A 472 9.02 -2.54 24.42
N ALA A 473 8.90 -1.28 23.97
CA ALA A 473 8.33 -0.21 24.77
C ALA A 473 6.84 -0.48 25.11
N LEU A 474 6.02 -0.87 24.12
CA LEU A 474 4.61 -1.20 24.35
C LEU A 474 4.46 -2.35 25.36
N LYS A 475 5.25 -3.42 25.21
CA LYS A 475 5.28 -4.55 26.15
C LYS A 475 5.60 -4.10 27.58
N GLN A 476 6.55 -3.18 27.76
CA GLN A 476 6.87 -2.62 29.08
C GLN A 476 5.70 -1.82 29.67
N LYS A 477 4.98 -1.04 28.84
CA LYS A 477 3.76 -0.33 29.27
C LYS A 477 2.70 -1.32 29.75
N PHE A 478 2.46 -2.41 29.02
CA PHE A 478 1.53 -3.48 29.42
C PHE A 478 1.92 -4.15 30.74
N VAL A 479 3.20 -4.51 30.92
CA VAL A 479 3.69 -5.09 32.18
C VAL A 479 3.49 -4.10 33.34
N SER A 480 3.82 -2.83 33.14
CA SER A 480 3.68 -1.78 34.16
C SER A 480 2.21 -1.50 34.51
N ALA A 481 1.31 -1.66 33.55
CA ALA A 481 -0.14 -1.63 33.73
C ALA A 481 -0.70 -2.87 34.46
N GLY A 482 0.16 -3.88 34.72
CA GLY A 482 -0.19 -5.10 35.45
C GLY A 482 -0.86 -6.15 34.57
N PHE A 483 -0.55 -6.19 33.28
CA PHE A 483 -0.87 -7.31 32.40
C PHE A 483 0.22 -8.38 32.47
N THR A 484 -0.19 -9.63 32.29
CA THR A 484 0.70 -10.79 32.19
C THR A 484 0.72 -11.29 30.75
N ALA A 485 1.86 -11.84 30.33
CA ALA A 485 1.94 -12.51 29.03
C ALA A 485 0.99 -13.73 29.01
N PRO A 486 0.38 -14.06 27.86
CA PRO A 486 -0.28 -15.35 27.67
C PRO A 486 0.67 -16.51 28.02
N ALA A 487 0.16 -17.66 28.48
CA ALA A 487 1.01 -18.79 28.88
C ALA A 487 1.86 -19.35 27.73
N GLN A 488 1.33 -19.32 26.51
CA GLN A 488 2.00 -19.76 25.30
C GLN A 488 1.80 -18.78 24.15
N ARG A 489 2.78 -18.76 23.23
CA ARG A 489 2.65 -18.08 21.94
C ARG A 489 1.65 -18.85 21.09
N LEU A 490 0.74 -18.13 20.43
CA LEU A 490 -0.20 -18.72 19.49
C LEU A 490 0.53 -19.23 18.24
N THR A 491 0.09 -20.39 17.75
CA THR A 491 0.41 -20.91 16.42
C THR A 491 -0.30 -20.11 15.34
N ASP A 492 0.14 -20.22 14.08
CA ASP A 492 -0.51 -19.51 12.96
C ASP A 492 -1.99 -19.89 12.82
N ASN A 493 -2.34 -21.16 13.03
CA ASN A 493 -3.74 -21.61 12.99
C ASN A 493 -4.60 -20.95 14.07
N GLU A 494 -4.05 -20.76 15.27
CA GLU A 494 -4.78 -20.10 16.37
C GLU A 494 -4.90 -18.59 16.13
N VAL A 495 -3.85 -17.97 15.59
CA VAL A 495 -3.84 -16.55 15.19
C VAL A 495 -4.93 -16.25 14.16
N TYR A 496 -5.13 -17.13 13.18
CA TYR A 496 -6.14 -16.97 12.13
C TYR A 496 -7.51 -17.60 12.46
N SER A 497 -7.72 -18.09 13.69
CA SER A 497 -9.03 -18.62 14.10
C SER A 497 -10.13 -17.55 14.08
N GLU A 498 -11.39 -17.94 13.95
CA GLU A 498 -12.52 -16.97 14.05
C GLU A 498 -12.77 -16.49 15.50
N VAL A 499 -12.06 -17.06 16.48
CA VAL A 499 -12.23 -16.72 17.89
C VAL A 499 -11.60 -15.36 18.17
N VAL A 500 -12.45 -14.36 18.41
CA VAL A 500 -12.03 -12.99 18.75
C VAL A 500 -11.71 -12.83 20.23
N TRP A 501 -12.52 -13.44 21.11
CA TRP A 501 -12.40 -13.30 22.56
C TRP A 501 -12.64 -14.63 23.28
N VAL A 502 -11.90 -14.86 24.36
CA VAL A 502 -12.07 -16.02 25.26
C VAL A 502 -12.08 -15.57 26.72
N ASP A 503 -12.77 -16.30 27.60
CA ASP A 503 -12.80 -15.98 29.04
C ASP A 503 -11.39 -16.14 29.64
N PRO A 504 -10.76 -15.05 30.13
CA PRO A 504 -9.40 -15.09 30.67
C PRO A 504 -9.26 -15.97 31.91
N LYS A 505 -10.36 -16.29 32.61
CA LYS A 505 -10.31 -17.18 33.79
C LYS A 505 -9.84 -18.59 33.44
N GLY A 506 -9.97 -18.99 32.17
CA GLY A 506 -9.49 -20.29 31.66
C GLY A 506 -8.10 -20.25 31.01
N LEU A 507 -7.41 -19.11 31.02
CA LEU A 507 -6.11 -18.92 30.35
C LEU A 507 -4.88 -19.14 31.26
N ASN A 508 -5.11 -19.35 32.56
CA ASN A 508 -4.05 -19.53 33.57
C ASN A 508 -3.58 -20.98 33.67
#